data_AF-A0A2H0QGJ8-F1
#
_entry.id   AF-A0A2H0QGJ8-F1
#
_cell.length_a   1.000
_cell.length_b   1.000
_cell.length_c   1.000
_cell.angle_alpha   90.00
_cell.angle_beta   90.00
_cell.angle_gamma   90.00
#
_symmetry.space_group_name_H-M   'P 1'
#
loop_
_entity.id
_entity.type
_entity.pdbx_description
1 polymer ?
#
loop_
_entity_poly.entity_id
_entity_poly.type
_entity_poly.pdbx_seq_one_letter_code
_entity_poly.pdbx_strand_id
1 'polypeptide(L)'
;MKVHELIPDADLLCQESLNLLSQKIRAFFEIKFPQEELWFPDDTTQWIRFKKNASKVHIILYGNLLRSLAEMPYWPGENIYLWVMSESSKLAAIEILGLEPNQVSVIPRSLFDQANEDINPVTKKLIYAGRISRQKNILDLIWTLYFLQHIHSPEYQLTLFGSFDDEYNQDQGRMIFKKSFESEILSLVSHLKWKQPPRFEGMKKSLEWPSLLTKESTLISLSRFIMEDFGVSIAQAHEKGIATITSDWGGYKDIAFKNHLKVSSHLLSTDLTPLGIRLALTRSIANKIAKSQPNHSSSLTSENFSRPKTIDRSDLSAIHQQFVQQAGPLAVLLSRDQLAPYADSNEGKKLIRKIEKHFETQAVHNIVIIVSRLGTNNLEENQQLFSVFEKEHYVNSKKVILDGTQVSQKWAMADIMKSSEILVTAEAIKQFPQLKEVLKSIHSNIAYLEKVTELPLNLKEIFNFE
;
A
#
# COMPACT_ATOMS: atom_id res chain seq x y z
N MET A 1 37.61 -7.05 -12.63
CA MET A 1 36.39 -6.92 -11.81
C MET A 1 35.76 -5.58 -12.15
N LYS A 2 34.71 -5.54 -12.98
CA LYS A 2 33.99 -4.30 -13.26
C LYS A 2 33.12 -4.02 -12.04
N VAL A 3 33.50 -3.03 -11.24
CA VAL A 3 32.60 -2.46 -10.24
C VAL A 3 31.45 -1.88 -11.05
N HIS A 4 30.25 -2.46 -10.93
CA HIS A 4 29.06 -1.82 -11.48
C HIS A 4 28.99 -0.44 -10.82
N GLU A 5 29.01 0.63 -11.62
CA GLU A 5 28.66 1.97 -11.13
C GLU A 5 27.28 1.84 -10.49
N LEU A 6 27.22 2.02 -9.18
CA LEU A 6 25.97 2.11 -8.42
C LEU A 6 25.19 3.24 -9.07
N ILE A 7 24.12 2.92 -9.78
CA ILE A 7 23.21 3.91 -10.36
C ILE A 7 22.56 4.64 -9.16
N PRO A 8 22.85 5.92 -8.90
CA PRO A 8 22.53 6.53 -7.60
C PRO A 8 21.10 7.06 -7.44
N ASP A 9 20.24 7.02 -8.46
CA ASP A 9 19.20 8.06 -8.53
C ASP A 9 17.80 7.72 -7.99
N ALA A 10 17.40 6.45 -7.88
CA ALA A 10 16.03 6.11 -7.42
C ALA A 10 15.85 6.22 -5.90
N ASP A 11 16.88 5.88 -5.12
CA ASP A 11 16.84 5.92 -3.65
C ASP A 11 16.79 7.36 -3.10
N LEU A 12 17.23 8.36 -3.88
CA LEU A 12 17.33 9.75 -3.43
C LEU A 12 15.96 10.38 -3.08
N LEU A 13 14.87 10.05 -3.77
CA LEU A 13 13.54 10.63 -3.50
C LEU A 13 12.88 10.07 -2.24
N CYS A 14 13.02 8.76 -2.04
CA CYS A 14 12.63 8.14 -0.79
C CYS A 14 13.43 8.82 0.33
N GLN A 15 14.74 8.98 0.13
CA GLN A 15 15.61 9.63 1.08
C GLN A 15 15.21 11.09 1.36
N GLU A 16 14.81 11.90 0.38
CA GLU A 16 14.35 13.28 0.63
C GLU A 16 13.11 13.34 1.54
N SER A 17 12.11 12.48 1.26
CA SER A 17 10.90 12.41 2.08
C SER A 17 11.22 11.91 3.50
N LEU A 18 12.07 10.89 3.62
CA LEU A 18 12.53 10.37 4.90
C LEU A 18 13.39 11.37 5.67
N ASN A 19 14.22 12.16 4.99
CA ASN A 19 15.03 13.22 5.60
C ASN A 19 14.15 14.32 6.18
N LEU A 20 13.14 14.79 5.42
CA LEU A 20 12.18 15.77 5.90
C LEU A 20 11.40 15.25 7.12
N LEU A 21 10.93 14.00 7.05
CA LEU A 21 10.23 13.36 8.16
C LEU A 21 11.14 13.24 9.40
N SER A 22 12.38 12.77 9.24
CA SER A 22 13.37 12.67 10.31
C SER A 22 13.64 14.04 10.95
N GLN A 23 13.78 15.10 10.15
CA GLN A 23 13.95 16.46 10.64
C GLN A 23 12.76 16.92 11.51
N LYS A 24 11.52 16.70 11.03
CA LYS A 24 10.31 17.04 11.78
C LYS A 24 10.20 16.25 13.09
N ILE A 25 10.51 14.95 13.05
CA ILE A 25 10.55 14.10 14.26
C ILE A 25 11.59 14.62 15.25
N ARG A 26 12.81 14.93 14.80
CA ARG A 26 13.85 15.48 15.69
C ARG A 26 13.41 16.76 16.38
N ALA A 27 12.84 17.70 15.64
CA ALA A 27 12.32 18.95 16.21
C ALA A 27 11.22 18.69 17.25
N PHE A 28 10.32 17.75 16.98
CA PHE A 28 9.27 17.35 17.93
C PHE A 28 9.86 16.74 19.22
N PHE A 29 10.80 15.81 19.09
CA PHE A 29 11.41 15.12 20.24
C PHE A 29 12.36 16.03 21.03
N GLU A 30 13.03 16.99 20.40
CA GLU A 30 13.86 17.99 21.09
C GLU A 30 13.03 18.83 22.08
N ILE A 31 11.79 19.16 21.72
CA ILE A 31 10.85 19.87 22.58
C ILE A 31 10.27 18.95 23.68
N LYS A 32 9.89 17.72 23.33
CA LYS A 32 9.17 16.81 24.24
C LYS A 32 10.06 16.08 25.23
N PHE A 33 11.26 15.69 24.81
CA PHE A 33 12.21 14.88 25.58
C PHE A 33 13.61 15.48 25.43
N PRO A 34 13.84 16.70 25.94
CA PRO A 34 15.14 17.33 25.84
C PRO A 34 16.20 16.42 26.47
N GLN A 35 17.37 16.33 25.83
CA GLN A 35 18.52 15.54 26.27
C GLN A 35 18.41 14.01 26.12
N GLU A 36 17.31 13.48 25.59
CA GLU A 36 17.20 12.06 25.27
C GLU A 36 17.67 11.79 23.82
N GLU A 37 18.30 10.63 23.60
CA GLU A 37 18.89 10.30 22.30
C GLU A 37 17.83 9.69 21.37
N LEU A 38 17.86 10.08 20.09
CA LEU A 38 17.02 9.53 19.04
C LEU A 38 17.86 8.63 18.14
N TRP A 39 17.30 7.49 17.75
CA TRP A 39 17.92 6.60 16.79
C TRP A 39 16.90 6.11 15.77
N PHE A 40 17.34 6.11 14.51
CA PHE A 40 16.53 5.77 13.35
C PHE A 40 17.22 4.61 12.63
N PRO A 41 16.71 3.36 12.73
CA PRO A 41 17.33 2.18 12.13
C PRO A 41 17.59 2.35 10.63
N ASP A 42 16.66 2.98 9.93
CA ASP A 42 16.72 3.19 8.48
C ASP A 42 17.68 4.33 8.06
N ASP A 43 18.22 5.12 9.00
CA ASP A 43 19.24 6.12 8.69
C ASP A 43 20.65 5.56 8.90
N THR A 44 21.20 5.03 7.81
CA THR A 44 22.55 4.43 7.78
C THR A 44 23.66 5.39 8.22
N THR A 45 23.45 6.71 8.17
CA THR A 45 24.47 7.69 8.57
C THR A 45 24.66 7.79 10.09
N GLN A 46 23.70 7.30 10.88
CA GLN A 46 23.72 7.43 12.34
C GLN A 46 24.55 6.38 13.06
N TRP A 47 24.84 5.25 12.42
CA TRP A 47 25.58 4.13 13.03
C TRP A 47 26.95 4.53 13.59
N ILE A 48 27.56 5.59 13.04
CA ILE A 48 28.89 6.06 13.43
C ILE A 48 28.86 6.95 14.69
N ARG A 49 27.70 7.51 15.06
CA ARG A 49 27.63 8.65 16.01
C ARG A 49 27.07 8.32 17.38
N PHE A 50 26.67 7.08 17.64
CA PHE A 50 25.95 6.77 18.87
C PHE A 50 26.86 6.71 20.10
N LYS A 51 26.51 7.43 21.17
CA LYS A 51 27.22 7.36 22.46
C LYS A 51 27.00 5.98 23.04
N LYS A 52 28.07 5.20 23.19
CA LYS A 52 28.07 3.80 23.64
C LYS A 52 27.32 3.54 24.96
N ASN A 53 27.03 4.59 25.75
CA ASN A 53 26.42 4.50 27.09
C ASN A 53 25.12 5.34 27.24
N ALA A 54 24.34 5.58 26.17
CA ALA A 54 23.05 6.25 26.34
C ALA A 54 22.10 5.38 27.18
N SER A 55 21.66 5.89 28.33
CA SER A 55 20.79 5.13 29.25
C SER A 55 19.36 5.02 28.74
N LYS A 56 18.88 6.01 27.98
CA LYS A 56 17.53 6.12 27.42
C LYS A 56 17.61 6.49 25.94
N VAL A 57 16.96 5.69 25.09
CA VAL A 57 17.02 5.85 23.64
C VAL A 57 15.63 5.72 23.05
N HIS A 58 15.26 6.66 22.19
CA HIS A 58 14.03 6.62 21.41
C HIS A 58 14.33 6.00 20.04
N ILE A 59 13.80 4.79 19.81
CA ILE A 59 13.92 4.06 18.55
C ILE A 59 12.70 4.42 17.70
N ILE A 60 12.95 5.02 16.53
CA ILE A 60 11.90 5.52 15.64
C ILE A 60 11.80 4.63 14.41
N LEU A 61 10.71 3.88 14.29
CA LEU A 61 10.45 3.01 13.13
C LEU A 61 9.59 3.74 12.10
N TYR A 62 10.21 4.08 10.98
CA TYR A 62 9.53 4.54 9.75
C TYR A 62 10.15 3.82 8.55
N GLY A 63 9.50 3.84 7.40
CA GLY A 63 10.00 3.17 6.20
C GLY A 63 9.91 1.65 6.35
N ASN A 64 11.04 0.95 6.44
CA ASN A 64 11.11 -0.51 6.35
C ASN A 64 10.93 -1.19 7.72
N LEU A 65 9.68 -1.22 8.20
CA LEU A 65 9.32 -1.80 9.50
C LEU A 65 9.91 -3.21 9.71
N LEU A 66 9.71 -4.13 8.77
CA LEU A 66 10.16 -5.51 8.93
C LEU A 66 11.68 -5.66 9.01
N ARG A 67 12.42 -4.92 8.19
CA ARG A 67 13.88 -4.90 8.24
C ARG A 67 14.35 -4.37 9.60
N SER A 68 13.81 -3.22 10.01
CA SER A 68 14.12 -2.60 11.29
C SER A 68 13.90 -3.57 12.47
N LEU A 69 12.78 -4.31 12.47
CA LEU A 69 12.49 -5.31 13.50
C LEU A 69 13.48 -6.49 13.49
N ALA A 70 13.91 -6.94 12.32
CA ALA A 70 14.93 -7.98 12.19
C ALA A 70 16.32 -7.51 12.66
N GLU A 71 16.58 -6.20 12.67
CA GLU A 71 17.82 -5.59 13.16
C GLU A 71 17.80 -5.25 14.67
N MET A 72 16.71 -5.55 15.37
CA MET A 72 16.49 -5.22 16.78
C MET A 72 17.63 -5.58 17.76
N PRO A 73 18.34 -6.72 17.62
CA PRO A 73 19.48 -7.04 18.48
C PRO A 73 20.62 -6.02 18.43
N TYR A 74 20.70 -5.21 17.38
CA TYR A 74 21.73 -4.21 17.16
C TYR A 74 21.32 -2.82 17.63
N TRP A 75 20.08 -2.64 18.10
CA TRP A 75 19.62 -1.35 18.58
C TRP A 75 20.42 -0.89 19.81
N PRO A 76 20.77 0.41 19.89
CA PRO A 76 21.58 0.91 20.98
C PRO A 76 20.76 1.23 22.23
N GLY A 77 21.45 1.35 23.36
CA GLY A 77 20.87 1.78 24.64
C GLY A 77 20.46 0.64 25.57
N GLU A 78 20.27 1.01 26.84
CA GLU A 78 19.81 0.09 27.90
C GLU A 78 18.29 0.14 28.08
N ASN A 79 17.68 1.34 28.02
CA ASN A 79 16.24 1.52 28.09
C ASN A 79 15.72 2.11 26.78
N ILE A 80 14.84 1.37 26.09
CA ILE A 80 14.35 1.72 24.77
C ILE A 80 12.90 2.17 24.82
N TYR A 81 12.62 3.31 24.20
CA TYR A 81 11.27 3.78 23.88
C TYR A 81 11.00 3.51 22.42
N LEU A 82 10.03 2.66 22.11
CA LEU A 82 9.72 2.28 20.72
C LEU A 82 8.59 3.13 20.15
N TRP A 83 8.85 3.72 18.98
CA TRP A 83 7.91 4.58 18.27
C TRP A 83 7.69 4.11 16.84
N VAL A 84 6.46 4.27 16.35
CA VAL A 84 6.07 3.98 14.95
C VAL A 84 5.28 5.16 14.38
N MET A 85 5.11 5.18 13.05
CA MET A 85 4.42 6.29 12.37
C MET A 85 2.90 6.15 12.20
N SER A 86 2.34 4.96 12.51
CA SER A 86 0.89 4.73 12.41
C SER A 86 0.36 3.70 13.40
N GLU A 87 -0.94 3.75 13.67
CA GLU A 87 -1.66 2.74 14.46
C GLU A 87 -1.61 1.37 13.76
N SER A 88 -1.67 1.32 12.43
CA SER A 88 -1.48 0.09 11.66
C SER A 88 -0.12 -0.55 11.96
N SER A 89 0.96 0.23 11.93
CA SER A 89 2.31 -0.24 12.28
C SER A 89 2.44 -0.62 13.75
N LYS A 90 1.75 0.08 14.66
CA LYS A 90 1.74 -0.21 16.10
C LYS A 90 1.10 -1.57 16.37
N LEU A 91 -0.08 -1.82 15.81
CA LEU A 91 -0.79 -3.08 15.95
C LEU A 91 0.00 -4.25 15.35
N ALA A 92 0.63 -4.02 14.18
CA ALA A 92 1.51 -5.01 13.57
C ALA A 92 2.73 -5.32 14.47
N ALA A 93 3.39 -4.30 15.03
CA ALA A 93 4.52 -4.49 15.93
C ALA A 93 4.12 -5.25 17.20
N ILE A 94 2.99 -4.90 17.82
CA ILE A 94 2.42 -5.60 18.98
C ILE A 94 2.22 -7.10 18.68
N GLU A 95 1.52 -7.42 17.59
CA GLU A 95 1.21 -8.82 17.27
C GLU A 95 2.46 -9.64 16.93
N ILE A 96 3.39 -9.06 16.16
CA ILE A 96 4.54 -9.79 15.62
C ILE A 96 5.62 -10.02 16.68
N LEU A 97 5.85 -9.01 17.52
CA LEU A 97 6.88 -9.04 18.55
C LEU A 97 6.35 -9.53 19.89
N GLY A 98 5.03 -9.56 20.10
CA GLY A 98 4.43 -9.87 21.39
C GLY A 98 4.64 -8.77 22.42
N LEU A 99 4.65 -7.50 21.99
CA LEU A 99 4.79 -6.35 22.89
C LEU A 99 3.48 -6.05 23.61
N GLU A 100 3.57 -5.48 24.81
CA GLU A 100 2.42 -4.88 25.48
C GLU A 100 1.96 -3.60 24.75
N PRO A 101 0.66 -3.27 24.72
CA PRO A 101 0.14 -2.11 23.99
C PRO A 101 0.76 -0.76 24.38
N ASN A 102 1.31 -0.64 25.59
CA ASN A 102 1.97 0.57 26.07
C ASN A 102 3.48 0.60 25.80
N GLN A 103 4.10 -0.47 25.31
CA GLN A 103 5.54 -0.52 24.98
C GLN A 103 5.88 0.10 23.62
N VAL A 104 4.87 0.34 22.79
CA VAL A 104 5.00 1.02 21.49
C VAL A 104 3.97 2.13 21.40
N SER A 105 4.38 3.29 20.89
CA SER A 105 3.49 4.44 20.70
C SER A 105 3.60 5.02 19.30
N VAL A 106 2.54 5.68 18.85
CA VAL A 106 2.49 6.34 17.54
C VAL A 106 2.98 7.77 17.68
N ILE A 107 3.84 8.21 16.75
CA ILE A 107 4.23 9.61 16.65
C ILE A 107 3.07 10.39 16.01
N PRO A 108 2.62 11.49 16.63
CA PRO A 108 1.44 12.23 16.18
C PRO A 108 1.61 12.77 14.76
N ARG A 109 0.53 12.86 13.99
CA ARG A 109 0.58 13.46 12.64
C ARG A 109 0.75 14.98 12.68
N SER A 110 0.56 15.59 13.85
CA SER A 110 0.84 17.01 14.12
C SER A 110 2.32 17.41 13.98
N LEU A 111 3.21 16.52 13.50
CA LEU A 111 4.55 16.88 13.00
C LEU A 111 4.48 17.87 11.83
N PHE A 112 3.40 17.80 11.07
CA PHE A 112 3.09 18.70 9.98
C PHE A 112 1.98 19.64 10.45
N ASP A 113 2.18 20.94 10.28
CA ASP A 113 1.22 21.94 10.74
C ASP A 113 -0.09 21.74 9.99
N GLN A 114 -1.22 21.88 10.67
CA GLN A 114 -2.50 21.86 9.97
C GLN A 114 -2.78 23.26 9.43
N ALA A 115 -3.17 23.35 8.17
CA ALA A 115 -3.67 24.61 7.64
C ALA A 115 -4.89 25.05 8.47
N ASN A 116 -4.85 26.28 8.98
CA ASN A 116 -5.96 26.89 9.72
C ASN A 116 -7.16 27.21 8.80
N GLU A 117 -6.95 27.20 7.48
CA GLU A 117 -7.99 27.46 6.48
C GLU A 117 -8.86 26.23 6.23
N ASP A 118 -10.11 26.47 5.82
CA ASP A 118 -10.95 25.41 5.29
C ASP A 118 -10.28 24.80 4.06
N ILE A 119 -9.93 23.51 4.16
CA ILE A 119 -9.37 22.73 3.06
C ILE A 119 -10.36 22.76 1.88
N ASN A 120 -9.89 22.87 0.64
CA ASN A 120 -10.78 22.91 -0.52
C ASN A 120 -11.50 21.56 -0.73
N PRO A 121 -12.66 21.53 -1.41
CA PRO A 121 -13.27 20.26 -1.84
C PRO A 121 -12.37 19.54 -2.86
N VAL A 122 -12.62 18.25 -3.07
CA VAL A 122 -11.99 17.48 -4.15
C VAL A 122 -12.29 18.15 -5.49
N THR A 123 -11.24 18.37 -6.27
CA THR A 123 -11.26 19.09 -7.55
C THR A 123 -10.94 18.15 -8.72
N LYS A 124 -11.09 18.68 -9.94
CA LYS A 124 -10.79 17.92 -11.17
C LYS A 124 -9.30 17.90 -11.54
N LYS A 125 -8.45 18.71 -10.89
CA LYS A 125 -7.00 18.74 -11.12
C LYS A 125 -6.29 17.85 -10.11
N LEU A 126 -6.12 16.58 -10.48
CA LEU A 126 -5.48 15.58 -9.64
C LEU A 126 -3.97 15.68 -9.76
N ILE A 127 -3.27 15.58 -8.63
CA ILE A 127 -1.81 15.58 -8.57
C ILE A 127 -1.37 14.32 -7.83
N TYR A 128 -0.36 13.64 -8.35
CA TYR A 128 0.38 12.60 -7.64
C TYR A 128 1.82 13.07 -7.44
N ALA A 129 2.38 12.83 -6.25
CA ALA A 129 3.76 13.18 -5.93
C ALA A 129 4.43 12.04 -5.16
N GLY A 130 5.38 11.37 -5.82
CA GLY A 130 6.10 10.24 -5.28
C GLY A 130 6.72 9.39 -6.40
N ARG A 131 7.40 8.30 -6.05
CA ARG A 131 7.92 7.35 -7.04
C ARG A 131 6.79 6.78 -7.89
N ILE A 132 7.00 6.68 -9.20
CA ILE A 132 6.03 6.14 -10.14
C ILE A 132 6.33 4.64 -10.27
N SER A 133 5.77 3.84 -9.34
CA SER A 133 6.02 2.39 -9.23
C SER A 133 4.73 1.59 -9.06
N ARG A 134 4.84 0.26 -9.14
CA ARG A 134 3.68 -0.64 -8.98
C ARG A 134 3.13 -0.64 -7.56
N GLN A 135 4.00 -0.56 -6.55
CA GLN A 135 3.61 -0.46 -5.14
C GLN A 135 2.74 0.77 -4.84
N LYS A 136 2.94 1.84 -5.63
CA LYS A 136 2.17 3.09 -5.52
C LYS A 136 0.87 3.08 -6.34
N ASN A 137 0.54 1.94 -6.96
CA ASN A 137 -0.69 1.72 -7.73
C ASN A 137 -0.93 2.76 -8.83
N ILE A 138 0.14 3.19 -9.52
CA ILE A 138 0.02 4.16 -10.62
C ILE A 138 -0.88 3.63 -11.75
N LEU A 139 -0.85 2.32 -12.01
CA LEU A 139 -1.72 1.69 -12.99
C LEU A 139 -3.21 1.91 -12.65
N ASP A 140 -3.59 1.76 -11.39
CA ASP A 140 -4.97 2.00 -10.92
C ASP A 140 -5.34 3.48 -10.99
N LEU A 141 -4.38 4.36 -10.74
CA LEU A 141 -4.57 5.80 -10.84
C LEU A 141 -4.84 6.23 -12.30
N ILE A 142 -4.12 5.67 -13.28
CA ILE A 142 -4.34 5.93 -14.71
C ILE A 142 -5.71 5.43 -15.15
N TRP A 143 -6.10 4.22 -14.76
CA TRP A 143 -7.45 3.70 -15.05
C TRP A 143 -8.55 4.52 -14.40
N THR A 144 -8.33 4.97 -13.16
CA THR A 144 -9.26 5.86 -12.45
C THR A 144 -9.46 7.16 -13.22
N LEU A 145 -8.37 7.79 -13.69
CA LEU A 145 -8.46 8.98 -14.55
C LEU A 145 -9.22 8.71 -15.84
N TYR A 146 -8.93 7.60 -16.51
CA TYR A 146 -9.63 7.21 -17.73
C TYR A 146 -11.14 7.14 -17.51
N PHE A 147 -11.59 6.48 -16.44
CA PHE A 147 -13.02 6.39 -16.12
C PHE A 147 -13.63 7.72 -15.67
N LEU A 148 -12.89 8.55 -14.93
CA LEU A 148 -13.33 9.91 -14.59
C LEU A 148 -13.63 10.74 -15.85
N GLN A 149 -12.78 10.66 -16.87
CA GLN A 149 -12.97 11.39 -18.13
C GLN A 149 -14.12 10.88 -18.99
N HIS A 150 -14.29 9.55 -19.05
CA HIS A 150 -15.25 8.92 -19.97
C HIS A 150 -16.66 8.80 -19.39
N ILE A 151 -16.78 8.69 -18.07
CA ILE A 151 -18.08 8.49 -17.40
C ILE A 151 -18.60 9.80 -16.82
N HIS A 152 -17.71 10.66 -16.28
CA HIS A 152 -18.12 11.80 -15.48
C HIS A 152 -17.85 13.14 -16.16
N SER A 153 -16.59 13.48 -16.43
CA SER A 153 -16.26 14.78 -17.01
C SER A 153 -14.92 14.79 -17.75
N PRO A 154 -14.84 15.28 -18.99
CA PRO A 154 -13.58 15.36 -19.74
C PRO A 154 -12.56 16.35 -19.13
N GLU A 155 -12.97 17.15 -18.15
CA GLU A 155 -12.13 18.16 -17.47
C GLU A 155 -11.17 17.57 -16.43
N TYR A 156 -11.35 16.31 -16.02
CA TYR A 156 -10.41 15.68 -15.09
C TYR A 156 -9.01 15.61 -15.71
N GLN A 157 -8.02 16.06 -14.94
CA GLN A 157 -6.61 16.09 -15.30
C GLN A 157 -5.81 15.35 -14.24
N LEU A 158 -4.70 14.73 -14.65
CA LEU A 158 -3.73 14.13 -13.73
C LEU A 158 -2.32 14.60 -14.08
N THR A 159 -1.60 15.09 -13.07
CA THR A 159 -0.17 15.38 -13.16
C THR A 159 0.59 14.50 -12.18
N LEU A 160 1.59 13.77 -12.66
CA LEU A 160 2.45 12.90 -11.86
C LEU A 160 3.84 13.51 -11.75
N PHE A 161 4.25 13.79 -10.51
CA PHE A 161 5.61 14.19 -10.15
C PHE A 161 6.35 12.98 -9.56
N GLY A 162 7.50 12.64 -10.12
CA GLY A 162 8.32 11.52 -9.72
C GLY A 162 9.10 10.88 -10.86
N SER A 163 10.05 10.04 -10.51
CA SER A 163 10.73 9.13 -11.44
C SER A 163 9.99 7.80 -11.54
N PHE A 164 10.07 7.16 -12.70
CA PHE A 164 9.68 5.77 -12.86
C PHE A 164 10.61 4.85 -12.08
N ASP A 165 10.03 3.78 -11.56
CA ASP A 165 10.74 2.72 -10.86
C ASP A 165 10.06 1.36 -11.10
N ASP A 166 10.88 0.32 -11.24
CA ASP A 166 10.48 -1.06 -11.44
C ASP A 166 10.16 -1.81 -10.14
N GLU A 167 10.22 -1.14 -8.98
CA GLU A 167 9.76 -1.72 -7.72
C GLU A 167 8.29 -2.15 -7.77
N TYR A 168 8.05 -3.31 -7.16
CA TYR A 168 6.78 -4.03 -7.13
C TYR A 168 6.40 -4.46 -5.72
N ASN A 169 5.18 -4.94 -5.53
CA ASN A 169 4.68 -5.38 -4.21
C ASN A 169 5.44 -6.63 -3.75
N GLN A 170 6.61 -6.42 -3.11
CA GLN A 170 7.53 -7.49 -2.70
C GLN A 170 6.89 -8.44 -1.67
N ASP A 171 5.87 -7.97 -0.96
CA ASP A 171 5.01 -8.77 -0.09
C ASP A 171 4.27 -9.90 -0.82
N GLN A 172 4.24 -9.88 -2.15
CA GLN A 172 3.61 -10.91 -2.99
C GLN A 172 4.56 -11.99 -3.48
N GLY A 173 5.83 -11.95 -3.05
CA GLY A 173 6.87 -12.85 -3.53
C GLY A 173 7.62 -12.28 -4.72
N ARG A 174 8.56 -13.06 -5.28
CA ARG A 174 9.32 -12.63 -6.45
C ARG A 174 8.46 -12.60 -7.70
N MET A 175 8.50 -11.47 -8.41
CA MET A 175 7.81 -11.28 -9.69
C MET A 175 8.81 -11.05 -10.82
N ILE A 176 8.50 -11.57 -12.00
CA ILE A 176 9.29 -11.36 -13.22
C ILE A 176 8.42 -10.61 -14.21
N PHE A 177 8.80 -9.37 -14.52
CA PHE A 177 8.14 -8.54 -15.51
C PHE A 177 8.89 -8.61 -16.84
N LYS A 178 8.15 -8.66 -17.95
CA LYS A 178 8.73 -8.72 -19.31
C LYS A 178 9.23 -7.36 -19.81
N LYS A 179 8.73 -6.28 -19.21
CA LYS A 179 9.01 -4.89 -19.57
C LYS A 179 9.22 -4.08 -18.29
N SER A 180 9.94 -2.95 -18.40
CA SER A 180 9.96 -1.97 -17.33
C SER A 180 8.57 -1.38 -17.10
N PHE A 181 8.32 -0.89 -15.89
CA PHE A 181 7.07 -0.27 -15.52
C PHE A 181 6.82 1.02 -16.31
N GLU A 182 7.86 1.79 -16.61
CA GLU A 182 7.77 2.93 -17.54
C GLU A 182 7.23 2.51 -18.90
N SER A 183 7.80 1.47 -19.50
CA SER A 183 7.36 0.97 -20.81
C SER A 183 5.91 0.50 -20.78
N GLU A 184 5.49 -0.18 -19.72
CA GLU A 184 4.09 -0.59 -19.51
C GLU A 184 3.14 0.60 -19.44
N ILE A 185 3.47 1.60 -18.62
CA ILE A 185 2.63 2.78 -18.40
C ILE A 185 2.54 3.64 -19.66
N LEU A 186 3.65 3.90 -20.35
CA LEU A 186 3.65 4.67 -21.60
C LEU A 186 2.93 3.93 -22.72
N SER A 187 3.05 2.59 -22.77
CA SER A 187 2.26 1.76 -23.69
C SER A 187 0.77 1.94 -23.39
N LEU A 188 0.35 1.84 -22.14
CA LEU A 188 -1.07 2.01 -21.77
C LEU A 188 -1.59 3.40 -22.16
N VAL A 189 -0.85 4.45 -21.81
CA VAL A 189 -1.26 5.83 -22.11
C VAL A 189 -1.38 6.07 -23.62
N SER A 190 -0.51 5.49 -24.45
CA SER A 190 -0.57 5.68 -25.90
C SER A 190 -1.73 4.95 -26.59
N HIS A 191 -2.26 3.87 -26.00
CA HIS A 191 -3.34 3.09 -26.60
C HIS A 191 -4.73 3.54 -26.16
N LEU A 192 -4.85 4.17 -25.00
CA LEU A 192 -6.13 4.70 -24.53
C LEU A 192 -6.49 6.00 -25.26
N LYS A 193 -7.77 6.13 -25.61
CA LYS A 193 -8.33 7.35 -26.21
C LYS A 193 -8.60 8.38 -25.12
N TRP A 194 -7.67 9.31 -24.91
CA TRP A 194 -7.81 10.32 -23.85
C TRP A 194 -8.63 11.54 -24.27
N LYS A 195 -9.32 12.14 -23.30
CA LYS A 195 -9.76 13.55 -23.42
C LYS A 195 -8.63 14.48 -23.01
N GLN A 196 -7.92 14.12 -21.94
CA GLN A 196 -6.69 14.78 -21.50
C GLN A 196 -5.72 13.72 -20.95
N PRO A 197 -4.65 13.36 -21.66
CA PRO A 197 -3.74 12.32 -21.19
C PRO A 197 -3.05 12.73 -19.87
N PRO A 198 -2.67 11.76 -19.01
CA PRO A 198 -1.89 12.07 -17.81
C PRO A 198 -0.56 12.72 -18.19
N ARG A 199 -0.14 13.72 -17.41
CA ARG A 199 1.15 14.42 -17.58
C ARG A 199 2.20 13.87 -16.63
N PHE A 200 3.37 13.53 -17.16
CA PHE A 200 4.54 13.11 -16.38
C PHE A 200 5.53 14.26 -16.36
N GLU A 201 5.72 14.90 -15.21
CA GLU A 201 6.56 16.10 -15.05
C GLU A 201 7.97 15.76 -14.54
N GLY A 202 8.27 14.47 -14.40
CA GLY A 202 9.53 13.97 -13.87
C GLY A 202 9.74 14.33 -12.41
N MET A 203 10.99 14.26 -11.98
CA MET A 203 11.38 14.47 -10.60
C MET A 203 11.32 15.95 -10.20
N LYS A 204 10.75 16.20 -9.03
CA LYS A 204 10.71 17.51 -8.36
C LYS A 204 11.25 17.37 -6.96
N LYS A 205 12.04 18.33 -6.49
CA LYS A 205 12.58 18.31 -5.12
C LYS A 205 11.44 18.40 -4.10
N SER A 206 11.65 17.82 -2.93
CA SER A 206 10.71 17.77 -1.79
C SER A 206 10.09 19.12 -1.40
N LEU A 207 10.81 20.23 -1.60
CA LEU A 207 10.33 21.60 -1.35
C LEU A 207 9.76 22.30 -2.59
N GLU A 208 10.07 21.82 -3.80
CA GLU A 208 9.62 22.43 -5.05
C GLU A 208 8.19 22.00 -5.40
N TRP A 209 7.91 20.70 -5.39
CA TRP A 209 6.59 20.18 -5.81
C TRP A 209 5.41 20.73 -4.97
N PRO A 210 5.52 20.96 -3.65
CA PRO A 210 4.42 21.52 -2.87
C PRO A 210 4.08 22.96 -3.30
N SER A 211 5.02 23.70 -3.91
CA SER A 211 4.77 25.04 -4.43
C SER A 211 3.91 25.05 -5.70
N LEU A 212 3.82 23.90 -6.38
CA LEU A 212 3.02 23.71 -7.59
C LEU A 212 1.54 23.39 -7.26
N LEU A 213 1.23 23.12 -5.99
CA LEU A 213 -0.13 22.91 -5.53
C LEU A 213 -0.90 24.23 -5.50
N THR A 214 -2.10 24.23 -6.06
CA THR A 214 -3.02 25.36 -6.04
C THR A 214 -4.28 24.99 -5.26
N LYS A 215 -5.08 25.97 -4.84
CA LYS A 215 -6.38 25.70 -4.18
C LYS A 215 -7.35 24.89 -5.05
N GLU A 216 -7.12 24.86 -6.36
CA GLU A 216 -7.86 24.05 -7.32
C GLU A 216 -7.27 22.65 -7.53
N SER A 217 -6.26 22.25 -6.78
CA SER A 217 -5.59 20.95 -6.87
C SER A 217 -6.12 19.97 -5.83
N THR A 218 -6.07 18.68 -6.14
CA THR A 218 -6.28 17.58 -5.19
C THR A 218 -5.13 16.61 -5.28
N LEU A 219 -4.43 16.36 -4.18
CA LEU A 219 -3.39 15.35 -4.15
C LEU A 219 -4.03 13.96 -4.01
N ILE A 220 -3.63 12.99 -4.84
CA ILE A 220 -4.14 11.62 -4.82
C ILE A 220 -3.00 10.63 -4.64
N SER A 221 -3.19 9.63 -3.78
CA SER A 221 -2.28 8.48 -3.61
C SER A 221 -3.08 7.21 -3.38
N LEU A 222 -2.96 6.23 -4.27
CA LEU A 222 -3.63 4.93 -4.14
C LEU A 222 -2.70 3.82 -3.66
N SER A 223 -1.57 4.21 -3.04
CA SER A 223 -0.52 3.31 -2.56
C SER A 223 -1.09 2.13 -1.77
N ARG A 224 -0.57 0.94 -2.04
CA ARG A 224 -0.85 -0.28 -1.28
C ARG A 224 0.45 -0.91 -0.78
N PHE A 225 1.51 -0.12 -0.70
CA PHE A 225 2.78 -0.61 -0.19
C PHE A 225 2.62 -1.07 1.26
N ILE A 226 3.03 -2.30 1.58
CA ILE A 226 2.87 -2.87 2.93
C ILE A 226 3.65 -2.09 4.00
N MET A 227 4.58 -1.23 3.59
CA MET A 227 5.28 -0.31 4.49
C MET A 227 4.90 1.16 4.26
N GLU A 228 3.72 1.44 3.71
CA GLU A 228 3.16 2.79 3.71
C GLU A 228 2.80 3.16 5.14
N ASP A 229 3.60 4.03 5.76
CA ASP A 229 3.63 4.25 7.20
C ASP A 229 3.14 5.65 7.61
N PHE A 230 3.47 6.69 6.83
CA PHE A 230 3.13 8.07 7.15
C PHE A 230 2.52 8.81 5.96
N GLY A 231 3.18 8.87 4.81
CA GLY A 231 2.73 9.68 3.68
C GLY A 231 3.16 11.14 3.76
N VAL A 232 4.46 11.40 3.64
CA VAL A 232 5.02 12.76 3.73
C VAL A 232 4.39 13.70 2.72
N SER A 233 4.19 13.28 1.47
CA SER A 233 3.57 14.13 0.45
C SER A 233 2.13 14.50 0.79
N ILE A 234 1.38 13.57 1.36
CA ILE A 234 0.02 13.82 1.86
C ILE A 234 0.03 14.85 2.99
N ALA A 235 0.94 14.70 3.96
CA ALA A 235 1.07 15.64 5.07
C ALA A 235 1.47 17.06 4.60
N GLN A 236 2.38 17.18 3.61
CA GLN A 236 2.75 18.46 3.00
C GLN A 236 1.58 19.12 2.25
N ALA A 237 0.71 18.34 1.61
CA ALA A 237 -0.50 18.87 0.99
C ALA A 237 -1.50 19.39 2.04
N HIS A 238 -1.66 18.70 3.17
CA HIS A 238 -2.49 19.16 4.28
C HIS A 238 -1.98 20.43 4.94
N GLU A 239 -0.67 20.58 5.13
CA GLU A 239 -0.01 21.82 5.57
C GLU A 239 -0.41 23.03 4.71
N LYS A 240 -0.73 22.78 3.43
CA LYS A 240 -1.12 23.79 2.45
C LYS A 240 -2.63 23.94 2.25
N GLY A 241 -3.45 23.23 3.02
CA GLY A 241 -4.91 23.28 2.89
C GLY A 241 -5.43 22.64 1.59
N ILE A 242 -4.69 21.68 1.04
CA ILE A 242 -5.02 21.01 -0.22
C ILE A 242 -5.85 19.75 0.05
N ALA A 243 -6.90 19.55 -0.75
CA ALA A 243 -7.74 18.35 -0.69
C ALA A 243 -6.91 17.10 -1.00
N THR A 244 -7.26 15.98 -0.39
CA THR A 244 -6.52 14.73 -0.61
C THR A 244 -7.43 13.54 -0.82
N ILE A 245 -7.00 12.63 -1.69
CA ILE A 245 -7.63 11.32 -1.89
C ILE A 245 -6.57 10.27 -1.56
N THR A 246 -6.79 9.43 -0.56
CA THR A 246 -5.85 8.33 -0.27
C THR A 246 -6.53 6.98 -0.23
N SER A 247 -5.76 5.93 -0.42
CA SER A 247 -6.14 4.60 0.02
C SER A 247 -6.37 4.56 1.55
N ASP A 248 -7.29 3.71 1.96
CA ASP A 248 -7.55 3.33 3.35
C ASP A 248 -6.63 2.14 3.69
N TRP A 249 -5.32 2.42 3.65
CA TRP A 249 -4.24 1.44 3.79
C TRP A 249 -3.10 1.99 4.64
N GLY A 250 -2.58 1.16 5.55
CA GLY A 250 -1.39 1.48 6.35
C GLY A 250 -1.49 2.81 7.10
N GLY A 251 -0.48 3.66 6.97
CA GLY A 251 -0.43 4.98 7.59
C GLY A 251 -1.48 5.99 7.11
N TYR A 252 -2.06 5.78 5.93
CA TYR A 252 -3.14 6.64 5.45
C TYR A 252 -4.45 6.43 6.22
N LYS A 253 -4.60 5.31 6.92
CA LYS A 253 -5.76 5.04 7.79
C LYS A 253 -5.88 6.05 8.92
N ASP A 254 -4.76 6.60 9.37
CA ASP A 254 -4.71 7.52 10.50
C ASP A 254 -5.03 8.97 10.10
N ILE A 255 -5.20 9.23 8.80
CA ILE A 255 -5.53 10.55 8.29
C ILE A 255 -6.97 10.89 8.67
N ALA A 256 -7.14 11.95 9.47
CA ALA A 256 -8.43 12.40 9.98
C ALA A 256 -8.76 13.87 9.65
N PHE A 257 -8.08 14.45 8.65
CA PHE A 257 -8.30 15.85 8.26
C PHE A 257 -9.62 16.05 7.50
N LYS A 258 -10.12 17.28 7.52
CA LYS A 258 -11.27 17.70 6.71
C LYS A 258 -10.98 17.56 5.21
N ASN A 259 -12.01 17.38 4.39
CA ASN A 259 -11.91 17.30 2.92
C ASN A 259 -10.87 16.29 2.41
N HIS A 260 -10.83 15.16 3.12
CA HIS A 260 -10.05 14.00 2.79
C HIS A 260 -10.97 12.86 2.36
N LEU A 261 -10.74 12.32 1.16
CA LEU A 261 -11.49 11.17 0.65
C LEU A 261 -10.66 9.89 0.82
N LYS A 262 -11.17 8.96 1.64
CA LYS A 262 -10.60 7.61 1.75
C LYS A 262 -11.20 6.66 0.73
N VAL A 263 -10.34 6.02 -0.06
CA VAL A 263 -10.65 4.93 -0.97
C VAL A 263 -10.44 3.63 -0.22
N SER A 264 -11.49 2.82 -0.06
CA SER A 264 -11.41 1.55 0.65
C SER A 264 -10.29 0.67 0.08
N SER A 265 -9.51 0.02 0.94
CA SER A 265 -8.44 -0.90 0.51
C SER A 265 -8.95 -2.07 -0.35
N HIS A 266 -10.24 -2.42 -0.24
CA HIS A 266 -10.89 -3.44 -1.08
C HIS A 266 -11.08 -3.01 -2.54
N LEU A 267 -10.96 -1.71 -2.82
CA LEU A 267 -10.98 -1.15 -4.17
C LEU A 267 -9.60 -1.11 -4.82
N LEU A 268 -8.54 -1.43 -4.08
CA LEU A 268 -7.17 -1.37 -4.58
C LEU A 268 -6.78 -2.72 -5.16
N SER A 269 -6.31 -2.72 -6.39
CA SER A 269 -5.78 -3.93 -7.00
C SER A 269 -4.34 -4.21 -6.56
N THR A 270 -3.83 -5.33 -7.02
CA THR A 270 -2.43 -5.77 -6.89
C THR A 270 -1.88 -6.14 -8.26
N ASP A 271 -0.57 -6.34 -8.37
CA ASP A 271 0.06 -6.81 -9.62
C ASP A 271 -0.47 -8.16 -10.10
N LEU A 272 -1.01 -8.97 -9.20
CA LEU A 272 -1.65 -10.26 -9.51
C LEU A 272 -3.16 -10.15 -9.82
N THR A 273 -3.76 -8.97 -9.69
CA THR A 273 -5.19 -8.78 -9.95
C THR A 273 -5.48 -8.83 -11.44
N PRO A 274 -6.38 -9.74 -11.91
CA PRO A 274 -6.82 -9.80 -13.30
C PRO A 274 -7.35 -8.44 -13.78
N LEU A 275 -7.05 -8.10 -15.04
CA LEU A 275 -7.41 -6.81 -15.64
C LEU A 275 -8.91 -6.52 -15.52
N GLY A 276 -9.77 -7.53 -15.72
CA GLY A 276 -11.23 -7.37 -15.58
C GLY A 276 -11.66 -6.87 -14.21
N ILE A 277 -11.09 -7.44 -13.15
CA ILE A 277 -11.35 -6.99 -11.77
C ILE A 277 -10.79 -5.58 -11.56
N ARG A 278 -9.54 -5.34 -11.97
CA ARG A 278 -8.88 -4.03 -11.83
C ARG A 278 -9.71 -2.90 -12.47
N LEU A 279 -10.22 -3.12 -13.68
CA LEU A 279 -11.07 -2.15 -14.38
C LEU A 279 -12.38 -1.88 -13.61
N ALA A 280 -13.03 -2.91 -13.07
CA ALA A 280 -14.25 -2.75 -12.27
C ALA A 280 -13.99 -1.97 -10.96
N LEU A 281 -12.87 -2.25 -10.30
CA LEU A 281 -12.48 -1.56 -9.08
C LEU A 281 -12.12 -0.09 -9.33
N THR A 282 -11.29 0.19 -10.33
CA THR A 282 -10.88 1.57 -10.68
C THR A 282 -12.05 2.41 -11.20
N ARG A 283 -13.02 1.79 -11.91
CA ARG A 283 -14.30 2.44 -12.23
C ARG A 283 -15.10 2.79 -10.97
N SER A 284 -15.09 1.92 -9.96
CA SER A 284 -15.74 2.18 -8.68
C SER A 284 -15.04 3.30 -7.89
N ILE A 285 -13.70 3.37 -7.93
CA ILE A 285 -12.94 4.51 -7.39
C ILE A 285 -13.34 5.80 -8.10
N ALA A 286 -13.37 5.81 -9.43
CA ALA A 286 -13.77 6.98 -10.21
C ALA A 286 -15.19 7.46 -9.85
N ASN A 287 -16.15 6.53 -9.73
CA ASN A 287 -17.50 6.83 -9.28
C ASN A 287 -17.53 7.44 -7.87
N LYS A 288 -16.69 6.94 -6.95
CA LYS A 288 -16.59 7.47 -5.59
C LYS A 288 -16.02 8.90 -5.58
N ILE A 289 -14.97 9.16 -6.36
CA ILE A 289 -14.36 10.49 -6.51
C ILE A 289 -15.35 11.48 -7.13
N ALA A 290 -16.06 11.09 -8.19
CA ALA A 290 -17.01 11.99 -8.85
C ALA A 290 -18.25 12.32 -7.99
N LYS A 291 -18.67 11.39 -7.11
CA LYS A 291 -19.80 11.58 -6.20
C LYS A 291 -19.42 12.22 -4.86
N SER A 292 -18.14 12.30 -4.53
CA SER A 292 -17.73 12.81 -3.21
C SER A 292 -18.10 14.28 -3.09
N GLN A 293 -19.00 14.58 -2.15
CA GLN A 293 -19.19 15.93 -1.65
C GLN A 293 -18.10 16.24 -0.62
N PRO A 294 -17.74 17.52 -0.41
CA PRO A 294 -16.92 17.91 0.74
C PRO A 294 -17.59 17.41 2.03
N ASN A 295 -16.98 16.41 2.65
CA ASN A 295 -17.46 15.91 3.93
C ASN A 295 -16.98 16.86 5.03
N HIS A 296 -17.94 17.42 5.76
CA HIS A 296 -17.69 18.36 6.87
C HIS A 296 -17.39 17.68 8.23
N SER A 297 -17.24 16.36 8.30
CA SER A 297 -16.93 15.64 9.56
C SER A 297 -15.44 15.24 9.61
N SER A 298 -14.75 15.19 10.74
CA SER A 298 -15.11 15.21 12.16
C SER A 298 -14.15 16.13 12.92
N SER A 299 -14.50 16.52 14.15
CA SER A 299 -13.54 17.13 15.08
C SER A 299 -12.32 16.22 15.19
N LEU A 300 -11.13 16.78 14.99
CA LEU A 300 -9.88 16.11 15.30
C LEU A 300 -9.99 15.60 16.74
N THR A 301 -10.01 14.29 16.92
CA THR A 301 -9.77 13.72 18.24
C THR A 301 -8.38 14.18 18.62
N SER A 302 -8.24 14.87 19.75
CA SER A 302 -6.94 15.23 20.30
C SER A 302 -6.06 13.98 20.27
N GLU A 303 -5.01 13.98 19.46
CA GLU A 303 -4.09 12.85 19.38
C GLU A 303 -3.52 12.63 20.79
N ASN A 304 -3.88 11.52 21.42
CA ASN A 304 -3.42 11.18 22.76
C ASN A 304 -1.94 10.77 22.66
N PHE A 305 -1.06 11.76 22.74
CA PHE A 305 0.37 11.52 22.79
C PHE A 305 0.76 10.98 24.17
N SER A 306 1.05 9.67 24.23
CA SER A 306 1.59 9.01 25.41
C SER A 306 3.01 8.53 25.17
N ARG A 307 3.90 8.77 26.13
CA ARG A 307 5.22 8.15 26.14
C ARG A 307 5.09 6.63 26.33
N PRO A 308 5.74 5.79 25.52
CA PRO A 308 5.69 4.35 25.70
C PRO A 308 6.45 3.94 26.96
N LYS A 309 6.11 2.78 27.52
CA LYS A 309 6.88 2.08 28.54
C LYS A 309 8.22 1.66 27.93
N THR A 310 9.28 1.73 28.74
CA THR A 310 10.61 1.26 28.34
C THR A 310 10.61 -0.25 28.08
N ILE A 311 11.44 -0.66 27.13
CA ILE A 311 11.86 -2.03 26.90
C ILE A 311 13.33 -2.12 27.33
N ASP A 312 13.64 -3.02 28.27
CA ASP A 312 15.02 -3.23 28.70
C ASP A 312 15.81 -3.96 27.62
N ARG A 313 17.09 -3.63 27.47
CA ARG A 313 17.99 -4.28 26.51
C ARG A 313 18.03 -5.80 26.67
N SER A 314 17.93 -6.28 27.91
CA SER A 314 17.86 -7.72 28.20
C SER A 314 16.63 -8.39 27.59
N ASP A 315 15.51 -7.67 27.48
CA ASP A 315 14.26 -8.20 26.95
C ASP A 315 14.26 -8.26 25.43
N LEU A 316 14.99 -7.35 24.75
CA LEU A 316 15.10 -7.35 23.29
C LEU A 316 15.56 -8.68 22.71
N SER A 317 16.47 -9.38 23.38
CA SER A 317 16.95 -10.68 22.91
C SER A 317 15.83 -11.73 22.90
N ALA A 318 15.00 -11.74 23.95
CA ALA A 318 13.85 -12.64 24.04
C ALA A 318 12.76 -12.29 23.01
N ILE A 319 12.45 -11.00 22.86
CA ILE A 319 11.49 -10.51 21.85
C ILE A 319 11.97 -10.86 20.44
N HIS A 320 13.26 -10.67 20.15
CA HIS A 320 13.84 -11.03 18.86
C HIS A 320 13.79 -12.54 18.61
N GLN A 321 14.08 -13.36 19.62
CA GLN A 321 13.98 -14.81 19.52
C GLN A 321 12.55 -15.25 19.22
N GLN A 322 11.56 -14.65 19.87
CA GLN A 322 10.14 -14.88 19.59
C GLN A 322 9.77 -14.46 18.16
N PHE A 323 10.25 -13.30 17.70
CA PHE A 323 10.05 -12.85 16.32
C PHE A 323 10.60 -13.88 15.32
N VAL A 324 11.87 -14.31 15.48
CA VAL A 324 12.48 -15.30 14.58
C VAL A 324 11.76 -16.64 14.62
N GLN A 325 11.27 -17.08 15.79
CA GLN A 325 10.46 -18.31 15.89
C GLN A 325 9.15 -18.22 15.09
N GLN A 326 8.48 -17.06 15.12
CA GLN A 326 7.26 -16.83 14.35
C GLN A 326 7.51 -16.64 12.85
N ALA A 327 8.55 -15.88 12.52
CA ALA A 327 8.93 -15.53 11.16
C ALA A 327 9.66 -16.68 10.43
N GLY A 328 10.13 -17.68 11.17
CA GLY A 328 10.89 -18.81 10.66
C GLY A 328 12.37 -18.50 10.39
N PRO A 329 13.18 -19.52 10.04
CA PRO A 329 14.62 -19.36 9.85
C PRO A 329 14.99 -18.40 8.70
N LEU A 330 14.08 -18.17 7.75
CA LEU A 330 14.28 -17.24 6.64
C LEU A 330 14.09 -15.76 7.04
N ALA A 331 13.76 -15.45 8.30
CA ALA A 331 13.69 -14.08 8.80
C ALA A 331 14.99 -13.28 8.59
N VAL A 332 16.15 -13.95 8.49
CA VAL A 332 17.44 -13.33 8.15
C VAL A 332 17.44 -12.62 6.79
N LEU A 333 16.52 -12.99 5.88
CA LEU A 333 16.34 -12.30 4.61
C LEU A 333 15.78 -10.89 4.81
N LEU A 334 14.96 -10.66 5.85
CA LEU A 334 14.40 -9.35 6.16
C LEU A 334 15.48 -8.34 6.55
N SER A 335 16.47 -8.74 7.38
CA SER A 335 17.61 -7.89 7.74
C SER A 335 18.57 -7.61 6.57
N ARG A 336 18.37 -8.30 5.44
CA ARG A 336 19.15 -8.10 4.19
C ARG A 336 18.34 -7.36 3.13
N ASP A 337 17.18 -6.82 3.51
CA ASP A 337 16.25 -6.16 2.60
C ASP A 337 15.77 -7.07 1.44
N GLN A 338 15.59 -8.36 1.74
CA GLN A 338 15.14 -9.38 0.78
C GLN A 338 13.72 -9.84 1.11
N LEU A 339 12.77 -8.90 1.12
CA LEU A 339 11.36 -9.19 1.42
C LEU A 339 10.73 -10.13 0.38
N ALA A 340 10.98 -9.95 -0.91
CA ALA A 340 10.37 -10.79 -1.96
C ALA A 340 10.78 -12.28 -1.86
N PRO A 341 12.07 -12.64 -1.74
CA PRO A 341 12.46 -14.02 -1.46
C PRO A 341 11.87 -14.59 -0.17
N TYR A 342 11.72 -13.76 0.87
CA TYR A 342 11.08 -14.18 2.12
C TYR A 342 9.58 -14.46 1.92
N ALA A 343 8.88 -13.59 1.19
CA ALA A 343 7.46 -13.69 0.88
C ALA A 343 7.09 -14.93 0.03
N ASP A 344 8.05 -15.53 -0.68
CA ASP A 344 7.83 -16.81 -1.37
C ASP A 344 7.62 -17.99 -0.40
N SER A 345 8.18 -17.90 0.82
CA SER A 345 8.12 -18.96 1.83
C SER A 345 6.75 -19.05 2.52
N ASN A 346 6.43 -20.22 3.09
CA ASN A 346 5.16 -20.40 3.82
C ASN A 346 5.09 -19.51 5.07
N GLU A 347 6.22 -19.35 5.76
CA GLU A 347 6.37 -18.52 6.95
C GLU A 347 6.23 -17.04 6.58
N GLY A 348 6.87 -16.61 5.48
CA GLY A 348 6.75 -15.24 4.98
C GLY A 348 5.33 -14.87 4.58
N LYS A 349 4.63 -15.73 3.83
CA LYS A 349 3.21 -15.52 3.49
C LYS A 349 2.33 -15.38 4.74
N LYS A 350 2.58 -16.20 5.77
CA LYS A 350 1.84 -16.11 7.04
C LYS A 350 2.12 -14.80 7.77
N LEU A 351 3.39 -14.40 7.88
CA LEU A 351 3.77 -13.17 8.57
C LEU A 351 3.21 -11.93 7.84
N ILE A 352 3.37 -11.88 6.52
CA ILE A 352 2.87 -10.78 5.69
C ILE A 352 1.35 -10.64 5.83
N ARG A 353 0.59 -11.74 5.78
CA ARG A 353 -0.87 -11.70 6.00
C ARG A 353 -1.26 -11.17 7.38
N LYS A 354 -0.47 -11.46 8.42
CA LYS A 354 -0.71 -10.90 9.76
C LYS A 354 -0.51 -9.38 9.76
N ILE A 355 0.49 -8.87 9.04
CA ILE A 355 0.74 -7.43 8.88
C ILE A 355 -0.39 -6.79 8.09
N GLU A 356 -0.69 -7.33 6.90
CA GLU A 356 -1.72 -6.79 6.00
C GLU A 356 -3.07 -6.65 6.69
N LYS A 357 -3.43 -7.59 7.58
CA LYS A 357 -4.66 -7.53 8.38
C LYS A 357 -4.80 -6.22 9.18
N HIS A 358 -3.70 -5.63 9.64
CA HIS A 358 -3.71 -4.35 10.35
C HIS A 358 -3.67 -3.16 9.41
N PHE A 359 -3.11 -3.34 8.22
CA PHE A 359 -2.98 -2.30 7.20
C PHE A 359 -4.23 -2.15 6.36
N GLU A 360 -5.02 -3.20 6.17
CA GLU A 360 -6.29 -3.16 5.47
C GLU A 360 -7.43 -2.71 6.39
N THR A 361 -8.55 -2.29 5.78
CA THR A 361 -9.81 -2.10 6.50
C THR A 361 -10.55 -3.43 6.55
N GLN A 362 -11.14 -3.78 7.69
CA GLN A 362 -11.85 -5.05 7.82
C GLN A 362 -12.99 -5.13 6.80
N ALA A 363 -12.99 -6.19 6.00
CA ALA A 363 -14.06 -6.45 5.05
C ALA A 363 -15.27 -7.09 5.72
N VAL A 364 -16.45 -6.82 5.16
CA VAL A 364 -17.69 -7.50 5.56
C VAL A 364 -17.74 -8.93 5.02
N HIS A 365 -17.19 -9.15 3.82
CA HIS A 365 -17.24 -10.43 3.11
C HIS A 365 -15.86 -10.80 2.53
N ASN A 366 -15.54 -12.09 2.55
CA ASN A 366 -14.34 -12.65 1.96
C ASN A 366 -14.74 -13.49 0.76
N ILE A 367 -14.34 -13.08 -0.44
CA ILE A 367 -14.66 -13.79 -1.67
C ILE A 367 -13.37 -14.38 -2.22
N VAL A 368 -13.42 -15.67 -2.56
CA VAL A 368 -12.33 -16.35 -3.25
C VAL A 368 -12.64 -16.39 -4.74
N ILE A 369 -11.66 -16.04 -5.56
CA ILE A 369 -11.76 -15.99 -7.01
C ILE A 369 -10.73 -16.94 -7.57
N ILE A 370 -11.18 -17.96 -8.30
CA ILE A 370 -10.32 -18.96 -8.92
C ILE A 370 -10.27 -18.68 -10.41
N VAL A 371 -9.08 -18.26 -10.86
CA VAL A 371 -8.77 -17.97 -12.26
C VAL A 371 -7.93 -19.09 -12.88
N SER A 372 -7.84 -19.08 -14.20
CA SER A 372 -7.05 -20.04 -14.97
C SER A 372 -5.57 -19.99 -14.58
N ARG A 373 -4.95 -18.81 -14.75
CA ARG A 373 -3.56 -18.57 -14.35
C ARG A 373 -3.37 -17.11 -13.95
N LEU A 374 -2.70 -16.90 -12.83
CA LEU A 374 -2.35 -15.55 -12.39
C LEU A 374 -1.38 -14.90 -13.40
N GLY A 375 -1.60 -13.62 -13.68
CA GLY A 375 -0.76 -12.83 -14.59
C GLY A 375 -0.95 -13.14 -16.09
N THR A 376 -1.91 -13.99 -16.47
CA THR A 376 -2.29 -14.14 -17.89
C THR A 376 -3.46 -13.24 -18.24
N ASN A 377 -3.35 -12.52 -19.36
CA ASN A 377 -4.46 -11.74 -19.90
C ASN A 377 -5.34 -12.61 -20.80
N ASN A 378 -6.21 -13.42 -20.20
CA ASN A 378 -7.26 -14.11 -20.95
C ASN A 378 -8.44 -13.16 -21.14
N LEU A 379 -8.70 -12.79 -22.39
CA LEU A 379 -9.77 -11.85 -22.76
C LEU A 379 -11.13 -12.29 -22.21
N GLU A 380 -11.55 -13.52 -22.48
CA GLU A 380 -12.86 -14.04 -22.06
C GLU A 380 -12.99 -14.06 -20.54
N GLU A 381 -11.95 -14.50 -19.84
CA GLU A 381 -11.90 -14.49 -18.38
C GLU A 381 -12.01 -13.07 -17.80
N ASN A 382 -11.29 -12.12 -18.36
CA ASN A 382 -11.33 -10.72 -17.92
C ASN A 382 -12.70 -10.06 -18.15
N GLN A 383 -13.38 -10.42 -19.24
CA GLN A 383 -14.73 -9.96 -19.53
C GLN A 383 -15.75 -10.51 -18.52
N GLN A 384 -15.65 -11.80 -18.18
CA GLN A 384 -16.46 -12.43 -17.12
C GLN A 384 -16.25 -11.71 -15.79
N LEU A 385 -14.99 -11.56 -15.38
CA LEU A 385 -14.64 -10.94 -14.10
C LEU A 385 -15.11 -9.48 -14.03
N PHE A 386 -14.93 -8.69 -15.09
CA PHE A 386 -15.44 -7.32 -15.12
C PHE A 386 -16.94 -7.26 -14.86
N SER A 387 -17.75 -8.04 -15.60
CA SER A 387 -19.21 -8.03 -15.47
C SER A 387 -19.73 -8.39 -14.07
N VAL A 388 -19.02 -9.29 -13.38
CA VAL A 388 -19.37 -9.70 -12.01
C VAL A 388 -18.99 -8.61 -11.02
N PHE A 389 -17.76 -8.08 -11.14
CA PHE A 389 -17.22 -7.11 -10.20
C PHE A 389 -17.76 -5.68 -10.39
N GLU A 390 -18.59 -5.41 -11.40
CA GLU A 390 -19.35 -4.15 -11.46
C GLU A 390 -20.48 -4.08 -10.40
N LYS A 391 -20.91 -5.22 -9.86
CA LYS A 391 -21.98 -5.24 -8.84
C LYS A 391 -21.40 -4.81 -7.49
N GLU A 392 -22.08 -3.89 -6.82
CA GLU A 392 -21.64 -3.23 -5.58
C GLU A 392 -21.21 -4.21 -4.46
N HIS A 393 -21.89 -5.37 -4.37
CA HIS A 393 -21.55 -6.42 -3.41
C HIS A 393 -20.09 -6.92 -3.56
N TYR A 394 -19.64 -7.18 -4.77
CA TYR A 394 -18.28 -7.70 -5.02
C TYR A 394 -17.21 -6.62 -4.88
N VAL A 395 -17.54 -5.38 -5.26
CA VAL A 395 -16.66 -4.21 -5.16
C VAL A 395 -16.16 -4.01 -3.73
N ASN A 396 -17.05 -4.10 -2.74
CA ASN A 396 -16.74 -3.82 -1.34
C ASN A 396 -16.23 -5.04 -0.53
N SER A 397 -16.05 -6.19 -1.17
CA SER A 397 -15.60 -7.42 -0.52
C SER A 397 -14.08 -7.56 -0.51
N LYS A 398 -13.50 -8.23 0.49
CA LYS A 398 -12.11 -8.69 0.43
C LYS A 398 -11.99 -9.82 -0.57
N LYS A 399 -10.94 -9.77 -1.39
CA LYS A 399 -10.76 -10.65 -2.54
C LYS A 399 -9.48 -11.46 -2.34
N VAL A 400 -9.60 -12.79 -2.41
CA VAL A 400 -8.46 -13.71 -2.46
C VAL A 400 -8.46 -14.31 -3.86
N ILE A 401 -7.43 -14.02 -4.64
CA ILE A 401 -7.31 -14.46 -6.03
C ILE A 401 -6.35 -15.63 -6.07
N LEU A 402 -6.81 -16.76 -6.58
CA LEU A 402 -6.07 -18.01 -6.68
C LEU A 402 -6.02 -18.44 -8.14
N ASP A 403 -4.90 -18.99 -8.59
CA ASP A 403 -4.92 -19.84 -9.79
C ASP A 403 -5.37 -21.26 -9.45
N GLY A 404 -5.78 -22.02 -10.48
CA GLY A 404 -6.23 -23.40 -10.31
C GLY A 404 -5.19 -24.34 -9.68
N THR A 405 -3.89 -24.05 -9.79
CA THR A 405 -2.82 -24.87 -9.17
C THR A 405 -2.65 -24.59 -7.68
N GLN A 406 -3.03 -23.39 -7.22
CA GLN A 406 -2.96 -22.99 -5.82
C GLN A 406 -4.08 -23.56 -4.98
N VAL A 407 -5.21 -23.95 -5.58
CA VAL A 407 -6.40 -24.45 -4.87
C VAL A 407 -6.04 -25.62 -3.94
N SER A 408 -5.17 -26.55 -4.34
CA SER A 408 -4.80 -27.69 -3.48
C SER A 408 -3.85 -27.35 -2.32
N GLN A 409 -3.35 -26.11 -2.22
CA GLN A 409 -2.40 -25.71 -1.18
C GLN A 409 -3.13 -25.49 0.15
N LYS A 410 -2.52 -25.94 1.26
CA LYS A 410 -3.13 -25.88 2.60
C LYS A 410 -3.59 -24.48 3.01
N TRP A 411 -2.81 -23.44 2.68
CA TRP A 411 -3.18 -22.06 3.00
C TRP A 411 -4.37 -21.58 2.16
N ALA A 412 -4.42 -21.96 0.88
CA ALA A 412 -5.50 -21.57 -0.03
C ALA A 412 -6.82 -22.26 0.37
N MET A 413 -6.74 -23.53 0.78
CA MET A 413 -7.87 -24.26 1.36
C MET A 413 -8.42 -23.57 2.61
N ALA A 414 -7.57 -23.01 3.46
CA ALA A 414 -8.03 -22.27 4.64
C ALA A 414 -8.79 -20.98 4.24
N ASP A 415 -8.38 -20.30 3.18
CA ASP A 415 -9.07 -19.11 2.66
C ASP A 415 -10.40 -19.50 2.00
N ILE A 416 -10.43 -20.60 1.23
CA ILE A 416 -11.62 -21.19 0.60
C ILE A 416 -12.68 -21.57 1.65
N MET A 417 -12.28 -22.28 2.71
CA MET A 417 -13.21 -22.70 3.77
C MET A 417 -13.78 -21.53 4.58
N LYS A 418 -13.08 -20.38 4.62
CA LYS A 418 -13.51 -19.17 5.35
C LYS A 418 -14.23 -18.17 4.46
N SER A 419 -14.28 -18.41 3.16
CA SER A 419 -14.93 -17.50 2.21
C SER A 419 -16.45 -17.53 2.38
N SER A 420 -17.12 -16.43 2.06
CA SER A 420 -18.58 -16.40 1.94
C SER A 420 -19.05 -16.91 0.59
N GLU A 421 -18.20 -16.81 -0.43
CA GLU A 421 -18.50 -17.18 -1.81
C GLU A 421 -17.21 -17.51 -2.57
N ILE A 422 -17.32 -18.48 -3.48
CA ILE A 422 -16.26 -18.84 -4.42
C ILE A 422 -16.73 -18.56 -5.84
N LEU A 423 -16.01 -17.71 -6.54
CA LEU A 423 -16.20 -17.44 -7.97
C LEU A 423 -15.17 -18.25 -8.77
N VAL A 424 -15.62 -19.04 -9.73
CA VAL A 424 -14.72 -19.83 -10.59
C VAL A 424 -14.96 -19.48 -12.05
N THR A 425 -13.92 -19.03 -12.74
CA THR A 425 -14.03 -18.63 -14.15
C THR A 425 -14.21 -19.85 -15.07
N ALA A 426 -14.83 -19.65 -16.23
CA ALA A 426 -15.02 -20.75 -17.18
C ALA A 426 -13.67 -21.34 -17.65
N GLU A 427 -12.66 -20.49 -17.86
CA GLU A 427 -11.33 -20.93 -18.30
C GLU A 427 -10.61 -21.72 -17.19
N ALA A 428 -10.78 -21.36 -15.92
CA ALA A 428 -10.23 -22.14 -14.81
C ALA A 428 -10.80 -23.57 -14.80
N ILE A 429 -12.10 -23.73 -15.01
CA ILE A 429 -12.73 -25.07 -15.10
C ILE A 429 -12.23 -25.86 -16.30
N LYS A 430 -12.09 -25.20 -17.45
CA LYS A 430 -11.61 -25.84 -18.67
C LYS A 430 -10.17 -26.33 -18.51
N GLN A 431 -9.31 -25.55 -17.86
CA GLN A 431 -7.91 -25.90 -17.63
C GLN A 431 -7.74 -26.91 -16.49
N PHE A 432 -8.59 -26.86 -15.46
CA PHE A 432 -8.54 -27.73 -14.29
C PHE A 432 -9.91 -28.37 -14.00
N PRO A 433 -10.34 -29.38 -14.79
CA PRO A 433 -11.67 -29.98 -14.67
C PRO A 433 -12.00 -30.51 -13.27
N GLN A 434 -10.99 -30.99 -12.55
CA GLN A 434 -11.10 -31.52 -11.19
C GLN A 434 -11.54 -30.48 -10.14
N LEU A 435 -11.42 -29.17 -10.43
CA LEU A 435 -11.82 -28.12 -9.50
C LEU A 435 -13.30 -28.22 -9.10
N LYS A 436 -14.17 -28.66 -10.02
CA LYS A 436 -15.60 -28.80 -9.73
C LYS A 436 -15.85 -29.77 -8.57
N GLU A 437 -15.19 -30.92 -8.58
CA GLU A 437 -15.38 -31.96 -7.57
C GLU A 437 -14.76 -31.55 -6.24
N VAL A 438 -13.53 -31.02 -6.29
CA VAL A 438 -12.81 -30.55 -5.09
C VAL A 438 -13.61 -29.47 -4.38
N LEU A 439 -14.04 -28.42 -5.08
CA LEU A 439 -14.72 -27.29 -4.44
C LEU A 439 -16.08 -27.68 -3.89
N LYS A 440 -16.87 -28.49 -4.62
CA LYS A 440 -18.16 -29.01 -4.14
C LYS A 440 -18.05 -29.82 -2.85
N SER A 441 -16.91 -30.48 -2.62
CA SER A 441 -16.69 -31.24 -1.39
C SER A 441 -16.38 -30.36 -0.17
N ILE A 442 -16.06 -29.07 -0.36
CA ILE A 442 -15.52 -28.18 0.67
C ILE A 442 -16.40 -26.95 0.91
N HIS A 443 -17.19 -26.51 -0.07
CA HIS A 443 -17.95 -25.26 0.01
C HIS A 443 -19.33 -25.38 -0.63
N SER A 444 -20.36 -24.81 0.02
CA SER A 444 -21.74 -24.87 -0.47
C SER A 444 -22.10 -23.73 -1.42
N ASN A 445 -21.46 -22.57 -1.29
CA ASN A 445 -21.74 -21.38 -2.12
C ASN A 445 -20.65 -21.19 -3.19
N ILE A 446 -20.87 -21.76 -4.37
CA ILE A 446 -19.93 -21.70 -5.50
C ILE A 446 -20.67 -21.20 -6.73
N ALA A 447 -20.20 -20.08 -7.30
CA ALA A 447 -20.68 -19.56 -8.57
C ALA A 447 -19.66 -19.85 -9.68
N TYR A 448 -20.09 -20.62 -10.67
CA TYR A 448 -19.31 -20.83 -11.89
C TYR A 448 -19.70 -19.75 -12.88
N LEU A 449 -18.73 -18.92 -13.28
CA LEU A 449 -18.99 -17.78 -14.16
C LEU A 449 -19.25 -18.27 -15.58
N GLU A 450 -20.39 -17.86 -16.13
CA GLU A 450 -20.76 -18.15 -17.51
C GLU A 450 -20.09 -17.18 -18.48
N LYS A 451 -20.00 -17.59 -19.75
CA LYS A 451 -19.47 -16.75 -20.81
C LYS A 451 -20.33 -15.50 -21.01
N VAL A 452 -19.68 -14.34 -20.99
CA VAL A 452 -20.35 -13.06 -21.29
C VAL A 452 -20.45 -12.90 -22.80
N THR A 453 -21.67 -12.77 -23.32
CA THR A 453 -21.93 -12.62 -24.77
C THR A 453 -21.85 -11.18 -25.24
N GLU A 454 -22.10 -10.20 -24.36
CA GLU A 454 -22.11 -8.79 -24.70
C GLU A 454 -21.35 -7.94 -23.67
N LEU A 455 -20.48 -7.06 -24.17
CA LEU A 455 -19.82 -6.04 -23.37
C LEU A 455 -20.18 -4.66 -23.91
N PRO A 456 -20.17 -3.64 -23.05
CA PRO A 456 -20.12 -2.26 -23.49
C PRO A 456 -19.02 -2.08 -24.56
N LEU A 457 -19.38 -1.48 -25.70
CA LEU A 457 -18.50 -1.32 -26.87
C LEU A 457 -17.12 -0.72 -26.51
N ASN A 458 -17.11 0.18 -25.55
CA ASN A 458 -15.95 0.86 -25.00
C ASN A 458 -14.94 -0.06 -24.28
N LEU A 459 -15.37 -1.21 -23.75
CA LEU A 459 -14.44 -2.15 -23.09
C LEU A 459 -13.75 -3.10 -24.07
N LYS A 460 -14.34 -3.35 -25.24
CA LYS A 460 -13.69 -4.17 -26.28
C LYS A 460 -12.38 -3.52 -26.74
N GLU A 461 -12.37 -2.19 -26.85
CA GLU A 461 -11.14 -1.45 -27.18
C GLU A 461 -10.08 -1.60 -26.07
N ILE A 462 -10.49 -1.56 -24.81
CA ILE A 462 -9.59 -1.69 -23.65
C ILE A 462 -8.97 -3.08 -23.58
N PHE A 463 -9.74 -4.14 -23.77
CA PHE A 463 -9.21 -5.49 -23.61
C PHE A 463 -8.35 -5.98 -24.79
N ASN A 464 -8.38 -5.28 -25.93
CA ASN A 464 -7.54 -5.58 -27.10
C ASN A 464 -6.12 -4.98 -27.02
N PHE A 465 -5.78 -4.32 -25.90
CA PHE A 465 -4.52 -3.59 -25.71
C PHE A 465 -3.27 -4.48 -25.54
N GLU A 466 -3.41 -5.74 -25.12
CA GLU A 466 -2.27 -6.67 -24.91
C GLU A 466 -2.38 -7.93 -25.77
#